data_AF-A0A6V8EV39-F1
#
_entry.id   AF-A0A6V8EV39-F1
#
_cell.length_a   1.000
_cell.length_b   1.000
_cell.length_c   1.000
_cell.angle_alpha   90.00
_cell.angle_beta   90.00
_cell.angle_gamma   90.00
#
_symmetry.space_group_name_H-M   'P 1'
#
loop_
_entity.id
_entity.type
_entity.pdbx_description
1 polymer ?
#
loop_
_entity_poly.entity_id
_entity_poly.type
_entity_poly.pdbx_seq_one_letter_code
_entity_poly.pdbx_strand_id
1 'polypeptide(L)'
;MASDRSEKLNRDLDRMLVQAIERDLLVRIGWGREGDEKPKNGEIGALSLLPDESRSLLLGNLGEGAGLMNRGGTATVQGSVASMAGGWMSSGRLVVEKDAGSRAGFKMTGGSIVIHGSSDDNAGARMSGGTLLIRGDSGSNAGSGMSGGTVIIIGSSGDNPGIGMTGGQIVICGDCGSIPRGVVSGRDSENMPKDALDLMSSLGIEIPDGSLVLNAGDSLVADNHPSVSRGGSFSGIGVVGSGSGRIDSCVDVQTGIHVRGSREESHELVLERPWIPILDDSSGIGPCIVRGVPESGDLL
;
A
#
# COMPACT_ATOMS: atom_id res chain seq x y z
N MET A 1 24.25 1.80 14.29
CA MET A 1 24.76 0.41 14.27
C MET A 1 24.23 -0.43 13.11
N ALA A 2 22.92 -0.64 12.92
CA ALA A 2 22.41 -1.36 11.74
C ALA A 2 22.49 -0.53 10.44
N SER A 3 22.24 0.79 10.52
CA SER A 3 22.38 1.73 9.39
C SER A 3 23.82 1.78 8.88
N ASP A 4 24.81 1.98 9.76
CA ASP A 4 26.21 2.14 9.37
C ASP A 4 26.78 0.90 8.64
N ARG A 5 26.36 -0.31 9.04
CA ARG A 5 26.75 -1.56 8.36
C ARG A 5 26.12 -1.65 6.97
N SER A 6 24.85 -1.28 6.85
CA SER A 6 24.11 -1.29 5.59
C SER A 6 24.68 -0.26 4.61
N GLU A 7 24.92 0.97 5.07
CA GLU A 7 25.54 2.03 4.27
C GLU A 7 26.93 1.67 3.79
N LYS A 8 27.75 1.08 4.66
CA LYS A 8 29.08 0.59 4.27
C LYS A 8 28.98 -0.50 3.20
N LEU A 9 28.10 -1.48 3.40
CA LEU A 9 27.88 -2.55 2.44
C LEU A 9 27.47 -2.02 1.06
N ASN A 10 26.49 -1.13 1.02
CA ASN A 10 25.97 -0.56 -0.24
C ASN A 10 27.04 0.24 -0.97
N ARG A 11 27.79 1.09 -0.25
CA ARG A 11 28.90 1.86 -0.86
C ARG A 11 30.02 0.97 -1.39
N ASP A 12 30.37 -0.10 -0.67
CA ASP A 12 31.39 -1.05 -1.13
C ASP A 12 30.88 -1.84 -2.34
N LEU A 13 29.61 -2.24 -2.34
CA LEU A 13 28.94 -2.95 -3.43
C LEU A 13 28.95 -2.14 -4.73
N ASP A 14 28.54 -0.86 -4.69
CA ASP A 14 28.51 0.00 -5.88
C ASP A 14 29.87 0.05 -6.59
N ARG A 15 30.94 0.21 -5.81
CA ARG A 15 32.31 0.23 -6.35
C ARG A 15 32.70 -1.14 -6.91
N MET A 16 32.31 -2.24 -6.25
CA MET A 16 32.61 -3.59 -6.72
C MET A 16 31.89 -3.93 -8.02
N LEU A 17 30.63 -3.50 -8.17
CA LEU A 17 29.82 -3.79 -9.35
C LEU A 17 30.40 -3.14 -10.60
N VAL A 18 30.83 -1.88 -10.52
CA VAL A 18 31.48 -1.20 -11.66
C VAL A 18 32.70 -1.98 -12.15
N GLN A 19 33.58 -2.39 -11.24
CA GLN A 19 34.78 -3.16 -11.59
C GLN A 19 34.46 -4.57 -12.07
N ALA A 20 33.39 -5.17 -11.56
CA ALA A 20 32.97 -6.52 -11.92
C ALA A 20 32.35 -6.56 -13.33
N ILE A 21 31.57 -5.54 -13.72
CA ILE A 21 31.00 -5.42 -15.07
C ILE A 21 32.12 -5.35 -16.11
N GLU A 22 33.12 -4.50 -15.91
CA GLU A 22 34.27 -4.36 -16.82
C GLU A 22 35.04 -5.67 -17.04
N ARG A 23 34.97 -6.59 -16.07
CA ARG A 23 35.72 -7.85 -16.06
C ARG A 23 34.83 -9.08 -16.27
N ASP A 24 33.54 -8.87 -16.49
CA ASP A 24 32.50 -9.91 -16.53
C ASP A 24 32.59 -10.89 -15.33
N LEU A 25 32.63 -10.35 -14.12
CA LEU A 25 32.76 -11.13 -12.88
C LEU A 25 31.49 -11.11 -12.03
N LEU A 26 31.30 -12.18 -11.25
CA LEU A 26 30.32 -12.25 -10.18
C LEU A 26 30.85 -11.57 -8.92
N VAL A 27 30.11 -10.60 -8.38
CA VAL A 27 30.39 -10.03 -7.06
C VAL A 27 29.87 -10.97 -5.97
N ARG A 28 30.78 -11.51 -5.17
CA ARG A 28 30.45 -12.38 -4.02
C ARG A 28 30.54 -11.60 -2.71
N ILE A 29 29.45 -11.55 -1.97
CA ILE A 29 29.30 -10.80 -0.72
C ILE A 29 29.06 -11.79 0.42
N GLY A 30 29.85 -11.67 1.49
CA GLY A 30 29.74 -12.59 2.63
C GLY A 30 30.70 -13.78 2.54
N TRP A 31 31.74 -13.67 1.73
CA TRP A 31 32.91 -14.55 1.77
C TRP A 31 34.17 -13.72 2.02
N GLY A 32 35.10 -14.26 2.81
CA GLY A 32 36.44 -13.71 2.92
C GLY A 32 37.35 -14.14 1.75
N ARG A 33 38.61 -13.68 1.78
CA ARG A 33 39.56 -13.90 0.68
C ARG A 33 39.93 -15.37 0.46
N GLU A 34 39.86 -16.16 1.52
CA GLU A 34 40.17 -17.59 1.49
C GLU A 34 38.91 -18.45 1.28
N GLY A 35 37.77 -17.82 0.98
CA GLY A 35 36.48 -18.49 0.81
C GLY A 35 35.76 -18.77 2.12
N ASP A 36 36.26 -18.27 3.24
CA ASP A 36 35.62 -18.39 4.55
C ASP A 36 34.26 -17.68 4.56
N GLU A 37 33.23 -18.38 5.03
CA GLU A 37 31.87 -17.86 5.10
C GLU A 37 31.75 -16.77 6.17
N LYS A 38 31.26 -15.60 5.75
CA LYS A 38 31.03 -14.42 6.57
C LYS A 38 29.63 -13.86 6.27
N PRO A 39 28.56 -14.61 6.60
CA PRO A 39 27.20 -14.26 6.23
C PRO A 39 26.81 -12.86 6.73
N LYS A 40 26.04 -12.16 5.90
CA LYS A 40 25.39 -10.90 6.23
C LYS A 40 24.13 -11.15 7.04
N ASN A 41 23.83 -10.28 8.00
CA ASN A 41 22.76 -10.46 8.97
C ASN A 41 22.11 -9.11 9.30
N GLY A 42 20.95 -8.89 8.69
CA GLY A 42 20.08 -7.74 8.97
C GLY A 42 20.46 -6.45 8.25
N GLU A 43 21.38 -6.46 7.30
CA GLU A 43 21.64 -5.31 6.42
C GLU A 43 20.40 -4.99 5.57
N ILE A 44 20.03 -3.72 5.54
CA ILE A 44 18.81 -3.21 4.90
C ILE A 44 19.17 -2.59 3.55
N GLY A 45 18.31 -2.75 2.55
CA GLY A 45 18.47 -2.10 1.25
C GLY A 45 19.63 -2.64 0.41
N ALA A 46 20.19 -3.79 0.75
CA ALA A 46 21.29 -4.39 -0.01
C ALA A 46 20.84 -4.83 -1.41
N LEU A 47 21.77 -4.93 -2.35
CA LEU A 47 21.51 -5.39 -3.72
C LEU A 47 20.47 -4.56 -4.48
N SER A 48 20.31 -3.28 -4.12
CA SER A 48 19.36 -2.33 -4.71
C SER A 48 20.02 -1.52 -5.82
N LEU A 49 19.19 -0.96 -6.73
CA LEU A 49 19.64 -0.11 -7.84
C LEU A 49 20.75 -0.73 -8.70
N LEU A 50 20.73 -2.05 -8.89
CA LEU A 50 21.78 -2.76 -9.60
C LEU A 50 21.91 -2.28 -11.05
N PRO A 51 23.14 -2.02 -11.54
CA PRO A 51 23.39 -1.71 -12.94
C PRO A 51 23.06 -2.90 -13.84
N ASP A 52 22.81 -2.61 -15.12
CA ASP A 52 22.70 -3.63 -16.16
C ASP A 52 23.96 -4.51 -16.19
N GLU A 53 23.78 -5.77 -16.59
CA GLU A 53 24.83 -6.81 -16.68
C GLU A 53 25.52 -7.19 -15.35
N SER A 54 25.26 -6.46 -14.27
CA SER A 54 25.84 -6.77 -12.98
C SER A 54 25.34 -8.11 -12.43
N ARG A 55 26.21 -8.85 -11.77
CA ARG A 55 25.89 -10.14 -11.15
C ARG A 55 26.37 -10.13 -9.70
N SER A 56 25.45 -10.37 -8.78
CA SER A 56 25.73 -10.34 -7.35
C SER A 56 25.21 -11.60 -6.66
N LEU A 57 26.04 -12.17 -5.80
CA LEU A 57 25.70 -13.28 -4.92
C LEU A 57 25.98 -12.85 -3.48
N LEU A 58 25.00 -12.96 -2.60
CA LEU A 58 25.11 -12.59 -1.20
C LEU A 58 24.79 -13.78 -0.30
N LEU A 59 25.69 -14.09 0.64
CA LEU A 59 25.48 -15.09 1.68
C LEU A 59 24.88 -14.45 2.93
N GLY A 60 23.80 -15.02 3.45
CA GLY A 60 23.22 -14.65 4.74
C GLY A 60 21.79 -14.12 4.66
N ASN A 61 21.28 -13.66 5.81
CA ASN A 61 19.89 -13.22 5.96
C ASN A 61 19.83 -11.69 5.96
N LEU A 62 19.19 -11.13 4.94
CA LEU A 62 19.08 -9.69 4.78
C LEU A 62 17.90 -9.13 5.58
N GLY A 63 18.04 -7.86 5.95
CA GLY A 63 16.95 -7.05 6.46
C GLY A 63 15.98 -6.65 5.35
N GLU A 64 15.25 -5.57 5.59
CA GLU A 64 14.21 -5.11 4.67
C GLU A 64 14.80 -4.60 3.36
N GLY A 65 14.08 -4.80 2.26
CA GLY A 65 14.36 -4.12 1.00
C GLY A 65 15.57 -4.65 0.23
N ALA A 66 15.86 -5.94 0.29
CA ALA A 66 16.85 -6.49 -0.64
C ALA A 66 16.35 -6.37 -2.09
N GLY A 67 17.17 -5.85 -3.01
CA GLY A 67 16.77 -5.73 -4.41
C GLY A 67 15.83 -4.56 -4.74
N LEU A 68 15.73 -3.55 -3.88
CA LEU A 68 14.83 -2.41 -4.11
C LEU A 68 15.23 -1.64 -5.37
N MET A 69 14.22 -1.22 -6.13
CA MET A 69 14.37 -0.33 -7.29
C MET A 69 15.35 -0.85 -8.35
N ASN A 70 15.57 -2.17 -8.42
CA ASN A 70 16.46 -2.71 -9.45
C ASN A 70 15.95 -2.38 -10.85
N ARG A 71 16.89 -1.93 -11.68
CA ARG A 71 16.67 -1.55 -13.08
C ARG A 71 17.46 -2.42 -14.04
N GLY A 72 18.07 -3.49 -13.53
CA GLY A 72 19.01 -4.31 -14.26
C GLY A 72 19.66 -5.35 -13.36
N GLY A 73 20.61 -6.06 -13.95
CA GLY A 73 21.47 -7.01 -13.24
C GLY A 73 20.73 -8.24 -12.68
N THR A 74 21.52 -9.10 -12.05
CA THR A 74 21.03 -10.29 -11.34
C THR A 74 21.58 -10.30 -9.92
N ALA A 75 20.70 -10.52 -8.95
CA ALA A 75 21.05 -10.68 -7.55
C ALA A 75 20.52 -12.01 -7.04
N THR A 76 21.39 -12.75 -6.34
CA THR A 76 21.01 -13.98 -5.63
C THR A 76 21.35 -13.83 -4.16
N VAL A 77 20.38 -14.10 -3.29
CA VAL A 77 20.52 -14.13 -1.84
C VAL A 77 20.47 -15.58 -1.39
N GLN A 78 21.61 -16.11 -0.93
CA GLN A 78 21.72 -17.41 -0.29
C GLN A 78 21.32 -17.29 1.19
N GLY A 79 20.02 -17.17 1.41
CA GLY A 79 19.42 -16.93 2.71
C GLY A 79 18.02 -16.35 2.57
N SER A 80 17.50 -15.82 3.68
CA SER A 80 16.18 -15.19 3.72
C SER A 80 16.30 -13.67 3.59
N VAL A 81 15.23 -13.05 3.11
CA VAL A 81 15.06 -11.58 3.10
C VAL A 81 13.90 -11.25 4.01
N ALA A 82 13.98 -10.14 4.77
CA ALA A 82 12.82 -9.64 5.50
C ALA A 82 11.78 -9.04 4.53
N SER A 83 11.13 -7.94 4.90
CA SER A 83 10.07 -7.35 4.08
C SER A 83 10.60 -6.70 2.78
N MET A 84 9.71 -6.52 1.80
CA MET A 84 9.93 -5.72 0.58
C MET A 84 11.04 -6.20 -0.36
N ALA A 85 11.31 -7.51 -0.41
CA ALA A 85 12.22 -8.08 -1.40
C ALA A 85 11.82 -7.67 -2.83
N GLY A 86 12.72 -7.03 -3.58
CA GLY A 86 12.48 -6.60 -4.96
C GLY A 86 11.40 -5.52 -5.12
N GLY A 87 11.08 -4.76 -4.08
CA GLY A 87 10.10 -3.67 -4.18
C GLY A 87 10.51 -2.59 -5.20
N TRP A 88 9.54 -2.03 -5.92
CA TRP A 88 9.72 -1.02 -6.98
C TRP A 88 10.70 -1.41 -8.10
N MET A 89 10.97 -2.70 -8.28
CA MET A 89 11.79 -3.20 -9.37
C MET A 89 11.12 -2.94 -10.74
N SER A 90 11.91 -2.50 -11.72
CA SER A 90 11.46 -2.28 -13.10
C SER A 90 12.08 -3.24 -14.11
N SER A 91 13.23 -3.83 -13.77
CA SER A 91 13.96 -4.77 -14.63
C SER A 91 15.03 -5.51 -13.82
N GLY A 92 15.61 -6.56 -14.40
CA GLY A 92 16.60 -7.43 -13.75
C GLY A 92 16.00 -8.71 -13.18
N ARG A 93 16.80 -9.43 -12.36
CA ARG A 93 16.38 -10.66 -11.69
C ARG A 93 16.84 -10.70 -10.24
N LEU A 94 15.92 -10.99 -9.32
CA LEU A 94 16.21 -11.26 -7.91
C LEU A 94 15.86 -12.72 -7.59
N VAL A 95 16.79 -13.45 -6.98
CA VAL A 95 16.58 -14.81 -6.48
C VAL A 95 16.83 -14.84 -4.98
N VAL A 96 15.86 -15.35 -4.22
CA VAL A 96 15.96 -15.60 -2.79
C VAL A 96 15.88 -17.11 -2.57
N GLU A 97 16.95 -17.72 -2.07
CA GLU A 97 17.04 -19.17 -1.92
C GLU A 97 16.20 -19.73 -0.74
N LYS A 98 15.78 -18.88 0.19
CA LYS A 98 14.89 -19.23 1.29
C LYS A 98 13.62 -18.37 1.26
N ASP A 99 13.18 -17.89 2.41
CA ASP A 99 11.93 -17.15 2.59
C ASP A 99 12.11 -15.64 2.36
N ALA A 100 11.02 -14.99 1.96
CA ALA A 100 10.91 -13.54 1.90
C ALA A 100 9.80 -13.06 2.85
N GLY A 101 10.01 -11.96 3.56
CA GLY A 101 8.97 -11.37 4.38
C GLY A 101 7.82 -10.74 3.56
N SER A 102 6.99 -9.99 4.27
CA SER A 102 5.82 -9.32 3.66
C SER A 102 6.19 -8.38 2.52
N ARG A 103 5.25 -8.16 1.58
CA ARG A 103 5.37 -7.17 0.49
C ARG A 103 6.50 -7.47 -0.51
N ALA A 104 6.88 -8.74 -0.70
CA ALA A 104 7.77 -9.12 -1.80
C ALA A 104 7.20 -8.62 -3.14
N GLY A 105 8.02 -8.02 -4.00
CA GLY A 105 7.59 -7.46 -5.29
C GLY A 105 6.62 -6.26 -5.20
N PHE A 106 6.55 -5.56 -4.06
CA PHE A 106 5.65 -4.42 -3.90
C PHE A 106 5.89 -3.34 -4.96
N LYS A 107 4.83 -2.93 -5.66
CA LYS A 107 4.90 -1.94 -6.76
C LYS A 107 5.91 -2.29 -7.86
N MET A 108 6.18 -3.57 -8.09
CA MET A 108 6.99 -4.01 -9.21
C MET A 108 6.32 -3.64 -10.54
N THR A 109 7.13 -3.16 -11.49
CA THR A 109 6.70 -2.72 -12.82
C THR A 109 7.30 -3.59 -13.93
N GLY A 110 8.36 -4.35 -13.65
CA GLY A 110 9.01 -5.26 -14.58
C GLY A 110 10.16 -6.04 -13.94
N GLY A 111 10.77 -6.96 -14.70
CA GLY A 111 11.79 -7.89 -14.20
C GLY A 111 11.21 -9.19 -13.65
N SER A 112 12.03 -9.96 -12.91
CA SER A 112 11.61 -11.21 -12.28
C SER A 112 12.13 -11.36 -10.85
N ILE A 113 11.28 -11.87 -9.97
CA ILE A 113 11.64 -12.24 -8.59
C ILE A 113 11.31 -13.72 -8.39
N VAL A 114 12.25 -14.49 -7.88
CA VAL A 114 12.09 -15.92 -7.57
C VAL A 114 12.39 -16.14 -6.09
N ILE A 115 11.41 -16.64 -5.35
CA ILE A 115 11.54 -17.01 -3.94
C ILE A 115 11.40 -18.53 -3.86
N HIS A 116 12.45 -19.21 -3.40
CA HIS A 116 12.47 -20.66 -3.29
C HIS A 116 11.74 -21.17 -2.04
N GLY A 117 11.64 -20.34 -0.99
CA GLY A 117 10.80 -20.60 0.19
C GLY A 117 9.43 -19.96 0.09
N SER A 118 8.89 -19.56 1.24
CA SER A 118 7.58 -18.92 1.37
C SER A 118 7.68 -17.39 1.41
N SER A 119 6.54 -16.72 1.22
CA SER A 119 6.39 -15.27 1.43
C SER A 119 5.25 -14.95 2.39
N ASP A 120 5.40 -13.93 3.24
CA ASP A 120 4.29 -13.46 4.09
C ASP A 120 3.22 -12.69 3.28
N ASP A 121 2.42 -11.90 3.97
CA ASP A 121 1.30 -11.15 3.39
C ASP A 121 1.73 -10.14 2.32
N ASN A 122 0.80 -9.83 1.43
CA ASN A 122 0.90 -8.77 0.42
C ASN A 122 1.99 -8.99 -0.63
N ALA A 123 2.39 -10.23 -0.90
CA ALA A 123 3.25 -10.56 -2.02
C ALA A 123 2.65 -10.01 -3.33
N GLY A 124 3.44 -9.30 -4.14
CA GLY A 124 2.98 -8.69 -5.40
C GLY A 124 1.99 -7.52 -5.24
N ALA A 125 1.82 -6.96 -4.03
CA ALA A 125 0.86 -5.88 -3.83
C ALA A 125 1.21 -4.65 -4.69
N ARG A 126 0.19 -4.10 -5.37
CA ARG A 126 0.27 -2.98 -6.31
C ARG A 126 1.23 -3.19 -7.48
N MET A 127 1.50 -4.45 -7.83
CA MET A 127 2.28 -4.81 -9.01
C MET A 127 1.54 -4.35 -10.27
N SER A 128 2.29 -3.85 -11.24
CA SER A 128 1.78 -3.38 -12.54
C SER A 128 2.46 -4.04 -13.73
N GLY A 129 3.53 -4.81 -13.49
CA GLY A 129 4.24 -5.59 -14.49
C GLY A 129 5.35 -6.44 -13.86
N GLY A 130 5.96 -7.33 -14.65
CA GLY A 130 6.98 -8.29 -14.20
C GLY A 130 6.41 -9.66 -13.79
N THR A 131 7.27 -10.52 -13.25
CA THR A 131 6.88 -11.84 -12.73
C THR A 131 7.42 -12.06 -11.32
N LEU A 132 6.55 -12.44 -10.39
CA LEU A 132 6.89 -12.87 -9.04
C LEU A 132 6.55 -14.36 -8.89
N LEU A 133 7.56 -15.20 -8.66
CA LEU A 133 7.39 -16.64 -8.45
C LEU A 133 7.77 -17.00 -7.01
N ILE A 134 6.86 -17.66 -6.30
CA ILE A 134 7.03 -18.16 -4.93
C ILE A 134 6.84 -19.68 -4.97
N ARG A 135 7.87 -20.43 -4.60
CA ARG A 135 7.82 -21.91 -4.57
C ARG A 135 7.09 -22.45 -3.34
N GLY A 136 7.17 -21.76 -2.22
CA GLY A 136 6.42 -22.10 -1.01
C GLY A 136 5.03 -21.47 -0.99
N ASP A 137 4.56 -21.19 0.21
CA ASP A 137 3.26 -20.57 0.46
C ASP A 137 3.36 -19.05 0.39
N SER A 138 2.23 -18.39 0.16
CA SER A 138 2.08 -16.95 0.31
C SER A 138 1.03 -16.63 1.38
N GLY A 139 1.27 -15.59 2.18
CA GLY A 139 0.31 -15.07 3.13
C GLY A 139 -0.96 -14.49 2.48
N SER A 140 -1.69 -13.70 3.25
CA SER A 140 -2.93 -13.06 2.81
C SER A 140 -2.66 -11.89 1.86
N ASN A 141 -3.65 -11.52 1.06
CA ASN A 141 -3.64 -10.34 0.20
C ASN A 141 -2.57 -10.38 -0.91
N ALA A 142 -2.17 -11.56 -1.37
CA ALA A 142 -1.30 -11.70 -2.54
C ALA A 142 -1.91 -10.94 -3.74
N GLY A 143 -1.12 -10.13 -4.45
CA GLY A 143 -1.57 -9.30 -5.56
C GLY A 143 -2.59 -8.21 -5.19
N SER A 144 -2.66 -7.78 -3.93
CA SER A 144 -3.60 -6.70 -3.53
C SER A 144 -3.36 -5.43 -4.33
N GLY A 145 -4.41 -4.90 -4.97
CA GLY A 145 -4.33 -3.70 -5.80
C GLY A 145 -3.46 -3.84 -7.05
N MET A 146 -3.22 -5.08 -7.51
CA MET A 146 -2.45 -5.37 -8.72
C MET A 146 -3.19 -4.87 -9.97
N SER A 147 -2.49 -4.18 -10.86
CA SER A 147 -3.03 -3.69 -12.13
C SER A 147 -2.42 -4.38 -13.35
N GLY A 148 -1.38 -5.20 -13.15
CA GLY A 148 -0.66 -5.89 -14.21
C GLY A 148 0.49 -6.75 -13.67
N GLY A 149 1.08 -7.58 -14.53
CA GLY A 149 2.11 -8.56 -14.17
C GLY A 149 1.57 -9.95 -13.86
N THR A 150 2.44 -10.82 -13.35
CA THR A 150 2.08 -12.21 -13.01
C THR A 150 2.66 -12.59 -11.64
N VAL A 151 1.80 -13.11 -10.76
CA VAL A 151 2.20 -13.70 -9.48
C VAL A 151 1.93 -15.21 -9.55
N ILE A 152 2.94 -16.03 -9.31
CA ILE A 152 2.86 -17.49 -9.33
C ILE A 152 3.22 -18.01 -7.94
N ILE A 153 2.30 -18.74 -7.32
CA ILE A 153 2.45 -19.36 -6.01
C ILE A 153 2.30 -20.87 -6.22
N ILE A 154 3.39 -21.61 -6.01
CA ILE A 154 3.39 -23.08 -6.16
C ILE A 154 2.77 -23.75 -4.92
N GLY A 155 2.91 -23.15 -3.74
CA GLY A 155 2.20 -23.57 -2.54
C GLY A 155 0.78 -23.00 -2.46
N SER A 156 0.33 -22.82 -1.22
CA SER A 156 -0.99 -22.28 -0.89
C SER A 156 -0.94 -20.76 -0.71
N SER A 157 -2.10 -20.10 -0.85
CA SER A 157 -2.27 -18.67 -0.56
C SER A 157 -3.29 -18.44 0.55
N GLY A 158 -3.05 -17.43 1.39
CA GLY A 158 -3.98 -17.00 2.43
C GLY A 158 -5.26 -16.35 1.89
N ASP A 159 -5.91 -15.55 2.73
CA ASP A 159 -7.18 -14.90 2.38
C ASP A 159 -6.99 -13.70 1.45
N ASN A 160 -8.03 -13.41 0.67
CA ASN A 160 -8.16 -12.22 -0.16
C ASN A 160 -7.09 -12.04 -1.27
N PRO A 161 -6.63 -13.09 -1.98
CA PRO A 161 -5.73 -12.89 -3.11
C PRO A 161 -6.44 -12.08 -4.21
N GLY A 162 -5.72 -11.10 -4.77
CA GLY A 162 -6.24 -10.19 -5.80
C GLY A 162 -7.19 -9.13 -5.27
N ILE A 163 -7.30 -8.89 -3.96
CA ILE A 163 -8.22 -7.86 -3.44
C ILE A 163 -7.94 -6.49 -4.05
N GLY A 164 -8.94 -5.94 -4.74
CA GLY A 164 -8.83 -4.68 -5.47
C GLY A 164 -7.95 -4.73 -6.71
N MET A 165 -7.66 -5.92 -7.26
CA MET A 165 -6.93 -6.04 -8.52
C MET A 165 -7.78 -5.51 -9.69
N THR A 166 -7.14 -4.79 -10.60
CA THR A 166 -7.74 -4.24 -11.82
C THR A 166 -7.13 -4.82 -13.09
N GLY A 167 -6.07 -5.62 -12.96
CA GLY A 167 -5.42 -6.32 -14.06
C GLY A 167 -4.29 -7.22 -13.58
N GLY A 168 -3.68 -7.93 -14.52
CA GLY A 168 -2.68 -8.96 -14.23
C GLY A 168 -3.30 -10.30 -13.87
N GLN A 169 -2.44 -11.25 -13.48
CA GLN A 169 -2.84 -12.63 -13.21
C GLN A 169 -2.14 -13.19 -11.98
N ILE A 170 -2.88 -13.90 -11.14
CA ILE A 170 -2.35 -14.63 -9.98
C ILE A 170 -2.64 -16.11 -10.18
N VAL A 171 -1.62 -16.95 -10.01
CA VAL A 171 -1.70 -18.40 -10.20
C VAL A 171 -1.35 -19.05 -8.87
N ILE A 172 -2.23 -19.91 -8.36
CA ILE A 172 -2.05 -20.62 -7.09
C ILE A 172 -2.20 -22.11 -7.36
N CYS A 173 -1.15 -22.89 -7.12
CA CYS A 173 -1.15 -24.33 -7.38
C CYS A 173 -1.65 -25.14 -6.17
N GLY A 174 -1.52 -24.60 -4.95
CA GLY A 174 -2.05 -25.19 -3.73
C GLY A 174 -3.46 -24.69 -3.37
N ASP A 175 -3.75 -24.70 -2.08
CA ASP A 175 -5.04 -24.23 -1.57
C ASP A 175 -5.10 -22.70 -1.52
N CYS A 176 -6.29 -22.15 -1.69
CA CYS A 176 -6.55 -20.73 -1.60
C CYS A 176 -7.58 -20.47 -0.50
N GLY A 177 -7.34 -19.44 0.32
CA GLY A 177 -8.34 -18.91 1.25
C GLY A 177 -9.53 -18.29 0.54
N SER A 178 -10.24 -17.40 1.24
CA SER A 178 -11.40 -16.70 0.70
C SER A 178 -11.04 -15.79 -0.48
N ILE A 179 -11.65 -16.04 -1.63
CA ILE A 179 -11.48 -15.20 -2.83
C ILE A 179 -12.33 -13.93 -2.65
N PRO A 180 -11.74 -12.72 -2.79
CA PRO A 180 -12.45 -11.48 -2.57
C PRO A 180 -13.40 -11.16 -3.73
N ARG A 181 -14.39 -10.29 -3.48
CA ARG A 181 -15.28 -9.81 -4.54
C ARG A 181 -14.49 -9.03 -5.59
N GLY A 182 -14.90 -9.16 -6.85
CA GLY A 182 -14.24 -8.50 -7.99
C GLY A 182 -13.07 -9.30 -8.58
N VAL A 183 -12.76 -10.48 -8.03
CA VAL A 183 -11.79 -11.41 -8.60
C VAL A 183 -12.52 -12.59 -9.25
N VAL A 184 -12.12 -12.92 -10.48
CA VAL A 184 -12.66 -14.07 -11.22
C VAL A 184 -11.65 -15.21 -11.13
N SER A 185 -12.12 -16.38 -10.68
CA SER A 185 -11.34 -17.61 -10.65
C SER A 185 -11.64 -18.49 -11.86
N GLY A 186 -10.58 -19.06 -12.45
CA GLY A 186 -10.61 -20.08 -13.49
C GLY A 186 -9.56 -21.15 -13.23
N ARG A 187 -9.48 -22.14 -14.12
CA ARG A 187 -8.47 -23.22 -14.09
C ARG A 187 -7.56 -23.25 -15.32
N ASP A 188 -7.76 -22.30 -16.24
CA ASP A 188 -7.06 -22.28 -17.52
C ASP A 188 -5.80 -21.41 -17.41
N SER A 189 -4.63 -22.06 -17.47
CA SER A 189 -3.31 -21.43 -17.48
C SER A 189 -2.89 -20.89 -18.86
N GLU A 190 -3.69 -21.10 -19.90
CA GLU A 190 -3.32 -20.85 -21.30
C GLU A 190 -2.99 -19.39 -21.62
N ASN A 191 -3.43 -18.44 -20.79
CA ASN A 191 -3.20 -17.00 -20.99
C ASN A 191 -2.03 -16.42 -20.18
N MET A 192 -1.11 -17.24 -19.67
CA MET A 192 0.06 -16.72 -18.98
C MET A 192 0.99 -15.93 -19.91
N PRO A 193 1.54 -14.79 -19.44
CA PRO A 193 2.56 -14.07 -20.19
C PRO A 193 3.77 -14.98 -20.49
N LYS A 194 4.28 -14.86 -21.72
CA LYS A 194 5.42 -15.67 -22.19
C LYS A 194 6.63 -15.59 -21.26
N ASP A 195 6.94 -14.41 -20.75
CA ASP A 195 8.07 -14.20 -19.85
C ASP A 195 7.95 -15.04 -18.56
N ALA A 196 6.73 -15.24 -18.07
CA ALA A 196 6.47 -16.07 -16.90
C ALA A 196 6.66 -17.56 -17.23
N LEU A 197 6.16 -18.01 -18.39
CA LEU A 197 6.37 -19.39 -18.89
C LEU A 197 7.85 -19.70 -19.12
N ASP A 198 8.59 -18.77 -19.71
CA ASP A 198 10.03 -18.89 -19.96
C ASP A 198 10.80 -18.97 -18.63
N LEU A 199 10.42 -18.16 -17.63
CA LEU A 199 11.00 -18.21 -16.29
C LEU A 199 10.77 -19.56 -15.62
N MET A 200 9.54 -20.07 -15.65
CA MET A 200 9.17 -21.37 -15.07
C MET A 200 9.92 -22.52 -15.73
N SER A 201 9.99 -22.51 -17.06
CA SER A 201 10.74 -23.50 -17.85
C SER A 201 12.22 -23.48 -17.49
N SER A 202 12.81 -22.28 -17.30
CA SER A 202 14.21 -22.14 -16.88
C SER A 202 14.50 -22.71 -15.48
N LEU A 203 13.47 -22.83 -14.64
CA LEU A 203 13.56 -23.36 -13.28
C LEU A 203 13.08 -24.82 -13.17
N GLY A 204 12.63 -25.43 -14.27
CA GLY A 204 12.05 -26.77 -14.30
C GLY A 204 10.78 -26.88 -13.45
N ILE A 205 9.96 -25.84 -13.43
CA ILE A 205 8.70 -25.81 -12.67
C ILE A 205 7.55 -26.00 -13.65
N GLU A 206 6.70 -26.98 -13.35
CA GLU A 206 5.45 -27.24 -14.07
C GLU A 206 4.27 -26.82 -13.22
N ILE A 207 3.21 -26.32 -13.87
CA ILE A 207 1.95 -25.96 -13.20
C ILE A 207 1.07 -27.20 -13.17
N PRO A 208 0.67 -27.69 -11.98
CA PRO A 208 -0.23 -28.81 -11.88
C PRO A 208 -1.57 -28.52 -12.55
N ASP A 209 -2.13 -29.53 -13.22
CA ASP A 209 -3.47 -29.46 -13.78
C ASP A 209 -4.50 -29.08 -12.70
N GLY A 210 -5.35 -28.10 -13.01
CA GLY A 210 -6.37 -27.62 -12.09
C GLY A 210 -5.89 -26.53 -11.12
N SER A 211 -4.68 -25.99 -11.27
CA SER A 211 -4.24 -24.80 -10.55
C SER A 211 -5.23 -23.64 -10.69
N LEU A 212 -5.40 -22.88 -9.62
CA LEU A 212 -6.32 -21.76 -9.56
C LEU A 212 -5.69 -20.55 -10.24
N VAL A 213 -6.39 -20.00 -11.24
CA VAL A 213 -5.99 -18.77 -11.92
C VAL A 213 -6.96 -17.67 -11.56
N LEU A 214 -6.47 -16.59 -10.97
CA LEU A 214 -7.24 -15.42 -10.58
C LEU A 214 -6.94 -14.25 -11.51
N ASN A 215 -7.99 -13.65 -12.04
CA ASN A 215 -7.93 -12.47 -12.90
C ASN A 215 -8.88 -11.38 -12.35
N ALA A 216 -8.65 -10.14 -12.77
CA ALA A 216 -9.54 -9.04 -12.44
C ALA A 216 -10.91 -9.26 -13.10
N GLY A 217 -11.98 -9.16 -12.32
CA GLY A 217 -13.34 -9.17 -12.84
C GLY A 217 -13.75 -7.81 -13.40
N ASP A 218 -14.79 -7.82 -14.24
CA ASP A 218 -15.29 -6.62 -14.92
C ASP A 218 -15.91 -5.56 -13.97
N SER A 219 -16.15 -5.92 -12.71
CA SER A 219 -16.73 -5.01 -11.73
C SER A 219 -15.66 -4.40 -10.83
N LEU A 220 -15.24 -3.19 -11.20
CA LEU A 220 -14.98 -2.16 -10.20
C LEU A 220 -16.27 -2.03 -9.39
N VAL A 221 -16.35 -2.69 -8.23
CA VAL A 221 -17.41 -2.39 -7.27
C VAL A 221 -17.17 -0.94 -6.89
N ALA A 222 -17.92 -0.04 -7.53
CA ALA A 222 -17.96 1.34 -7.10
C ALA A 222 -18.44 1.29 -5.65
N ASP A 223 -17.61 1.76 -4.73
CA ASP A 223 -18.05 2.00 -3.36
C ASP A 223 -19.30 2.86 -3.47
N ASN A 224 -20.44 2.28 -3.10
CA ASN A 224 -21.64 3.07 -2.99
C ASN A 224 -21.37 4.03 -1.85
N HIS A 225 -21.26 5.32 -2.17
CA HIS A 225 -21.18 6.34 -1.14
C HIS A 225 -22.31 6.08 -0.14
N PRO A 226 -22.02 6.06 1.17
CA PRO A 226 -23.06 5.89 2.16
C PRO A 226 -24.14 6.92 1.90
N SER A 227 -25.41 6.49 1.93
CA SER A 227 -26.54 7.38 1.73
C SER A 227 -26.48 8.49 2.77
N VAL A 228 -26.15 9.71 2.34
CA VAL A 228 -26.19 10.88 3.21
C VAL A 228 -27.65 11.27 3.38
N SER A 229 -28.25 10.84 4.50
CA SER A 229 -29.54 11.34 4.93
C SER A 229 -29.35 12.39 6.02
N ARG A 230 -29.95 13.57 5.87
CA ARG A 230 -30.18 14.49 6.99
C ARG A 230 -31.46 14.04 7.70
N GLY A 231 -31.32 13.47 8.89
CA GLY A 231 -32.47 13.33 9.80
C GLY A 231 -33.00 14.72 10.15
N GLY A 232 -34.32 14.90 10.11
CA GLY A 232 -34.97 16.15 10.48
C GLY A 232 -34.67 16.54 11.93
N SER A 233 -34.63 17.86 12.15
CA SER A 233 -34.38 18.60 13.40
C SER A 233 -33.12 18.21 14.18
N PHE A 234 -32.12 19.09 14.18
CA PHE A 234 -30.99 19.10 15.12
C PHE A 234 -31.38 19.52 16.54
N SER A 235 -32.65 19.38 16.93
CA SER A 235 -33.13 19.70 18.27
C SER A 235 -32.51 18.73 19.28
N GLY A 236 -31.65 19.23 20.16
CA GLY A 236 -31.08 18.46 21.28
C GLY A 236 -29.58 18.21 21.23
N ILE A 237 -28.85 18.71 20.23
CA ILE A 237 -27.38 18.72 20.25
C ILE A 237 -26.91 20.07 20.81
N GLY A 238 -26.27 20.07 21.99
CA GLY A 238 -25.70 21.24 22.63
C GLY A 238 -24.21 21.06 22.95
N VAL A 239 -23.41 22.12 22.81
CA VAL A 239 -22.01 22.15 23.24
C VAL A 239 -21.98 22.55 24.72
N VAL A 240 -21.34 21.72 25.55
CA VAL A 240 -21.15 22.00 26.99
C VAL A 240 -19.67 22.20 27.30
N GLY A 241 -19.36 23.26 28.05
CA GLY A 241 -18.02 23.47 28.60
C GLY A 241 -17.67 22.37 29.60
N SER A 242 -16.42 21.90 29.58
CA SER A 242 -15.95 20.86 30.49
C SER A 242 -15.76 21.43 31.92
N GLY A 243 -16.85 21.61 32.67
CA GLY A 243 -16.80 22.10 34.05
C GLY A 243 -18.17 22.23 34.72
N SER A 244 -18.42 21.35 35.70
CA SER A 244 -19.48 21.42 36.73
C SER A 244 -20.87 21.98 36.35
N GLY A 245 -21.72 21.13 35.76
CA GLY A 245 -22.88 20.61 36.47
C GLY A 245 -24.13 21.47 36.71
N ARG A 246 -24.32 22.60 36.02
CA ARG A 246 -25.66 23.21 35.90
C ARG A 246 -25.96 23.58 34.45
N ILE A 247 -27.06 23.03 33.94
CA ILE A 247 -27.68 23.43 32.68
C ILE A 247 -28.59 24.58 33.05
N ASP A 248 -28.20 25.81 32.73
CA ASP A 248 -29.13 26.94 32.81
C ASP A 248 -30.26 26.73 31.79
N SER A 249 -31.46 27.24 32.09
CA SER A 249 -32.62 27.16 31.21
C SER A 249 -32.25 27.62 29.81
N CYS A 250 -32.49 26.76 28.81
CA CYS A 250 -32.31 27.10 27.40
C CYS A 250 -33.00 28.44 27.10
N VAL A 251 -32.23 29.42 26.63
CA VAL A 251 -32.78 30.65 26.07
C VAL A 251 -33.02 30.37 24.59
N ASP A 252 -34.27 30.52 24.15
CA ASP A 252 -34.60 30.43 22.72
C ASP A 252 -34.06 31.67 22.02
N VAL A 253 -32.95 31.51 21.30
CA VAL A 253 -32.30 32.60 20.57
C VAL A 253 -32.95 32.67 19.19
N GLN A 254 -33.97 33.50 19.04
CA GLN A 254 -34.54 33.80 17.72
C GLN A 254 -33.52 34.58 16.89
N THR A 255 -32.86 33.91 15.95
CA THR A 255 -31.88 34.51 15.02
C THR A 255 -32.53 35.09 13.76
N GLY A 256 -33.78 35.55 13.85
CA GLY A 256 -34.52 36.13 12.73
C GLY A 256 -34.14 37.60 12.48
N ILE A 257 -33.88 37.97 11.22
CA ILE A 257 -33.85 39.39 10.83
C ILE A 257 -35.26 39.81 10.45
N HIS A 258 -35.77 40.82 11.14
CA HIS A 258 -37.06 41.43 10.83
C HIS A 258 -36.87 42.49 9.74
N VAL A 259 -37.35 42.21 8.54
CA VAL A 259 -37.36 43.19 7.45
C VAL A 259 -38.76 43.79 7.38
N ARG A 260 -38.87 45.09 7.71
CA ARG A 260 -40.11 45.85 7.59
C ARG A 260 -40.15 46.62 6.29
N GLY A 261 -41.29 46.57 5.62
CA GLY A 261 -41.56 47.42 4.45
C GLY A 261 -41.74 48.89 4.86
N SER A 262 -41.56 49.80 3.91
CA SER A 262 -41.62 51.25 4.14
C SER A 262 -43.03 51.84 4.19
N ARG A 263 -44.09 51.01 4.15
CA ARG A 263 -45.50 51.46 4.16
C ARG A 263 -46.22 50.94 5.42
N GLU A 264 -47.14 51.73 5.94
CA GLU A 264 -47.83 51.51 7.23
C GLU A 264 -48.57 50.16 7.33
N GLU A 265 -48.96 49.53 6.22
CA GLU A 265 -49.61 48.21 6.17
C GLU A 265 -48.72 47.11 5.55
N SER A 266 -47.40 47.15 5.77
CA SER A 266 -46.51 46.10 5.25
C SER A 266 -46.32 44.95 6.24
N HIS A 267 -46.44 43.72 5.74
CA HIS A 267 -46.17 42.51 6.51
C HIS A 267 -44.69 42.44 6.91
N GLU A 268 -44.43 42.12 8.17
CA GLU A 268 -43.08 41.88 8.68
C GLU A 268 -42.57 40.54 8.13
N LEU A 269 -41.48 40.59 7.37
CA LEU A 269 -40.83 39.39 6.87
C LEU A 269 -39.72 39.00 7.85
N VAL A 270 -39.86 37.84 8.49
CA VAL A 270 -38.81 37.26 9.33
C VAL A 270 -37.97 36.32 8.48
N LEU A 271 -36.71 36.68 8.27
CA LEU A 271 -35.74 35.82 7.59
C LEU A 271 -34.88 35.12 8.63
N GLU A 272 -34.96 33.80 8.71
CA GLU A 272 -34.08 33.01 9.58
C GLU A 272 -32.62 33.19 9.15
N ARG A 273 -31.74 33.56 10.08
CA ARG A 273 -30.31 33.62 9.80
C ARG A 273 -29.68 32.24 10.01
N PRO A 274 -29.06 31.66 8.99
CA PRO A 274 -28.30 30.42 9.17
C PRO A 274 -26.96 30.64 9.88
N TRP A 275 -26.50 31.89 10.05
CA TRP A 275 -25.19 32.22 10.61
C TRP A 275 -25.29 33.30 11.71
N ILE A 276 -24.59 33.05 12.82
CA ILE A 276 -24.45 33.97 13.95
C ILE A 276 -23.20 34.83 13.71
N PRO A 277 -23.30 36.17 13.67
CA PRO A 277 -22.16 37.02 13.38
C PRO A 277 -21.36 37.26 14.67
N ILE A 278 -20.09 37.58 14.53
CA ILE A 278 -19.24 38.00 15.66
C ILE A 278 -18.94 39.48 15.47
N LEU A 279 -19.43 40.32 16.37
CA LEU A 279 -19.38 41.78 16.26
C LEU A 279 -18.86 42.39 17.57
N ASP A 280 -18.50 43.67 17.53
CA ASP A 280 -18.07 44.40 18.73
C ASP A 280 -19.28 44.98 19.51
N ASP A 281 -20.41 45.20 18.82
CA ASP A 281 -21.73 45.56 19.36
C ASP A 281 -22.88 44.80 18.64
N SER A 282 -24.04 44.68 19.29
CA SER A 282 -25.24 43.98 18.79
C SER A 282 -26.37 44.93 18.36
N SER A 283 -26.15 46.24 18.44
CA SER A 283 -27.19 47.26 18.33
C SER A 283 -27.91 47.22 16.98
N GLY A 284 -29.20 46.87 16.99
CA GLY A 284 -30.07 46.87 15.80
C GLY A 284 -29.99 45.62 14.91
N ILE A 285 -29.18 44.62 15.28
CA ILE A 285 -28.99 43.39 14.49
C ILE A 285 -29.63 42.16 15.18
N GLY A 286 -29.99 42.28 16.46
CA GLY A 286 -30.52 41.20 17.28
C GLY A 286 -29.40 40.29 17.82
N PRO A 287 -29.76 39.16 18.46
CA PRO A 287 -28.81 38.32 19.18
C PRO A 287 -27.61 37.88 18.34
N CYS A 288 -26.40 38.21 18.78
CA CYS A 288 -25.16 37.82 18.13
C CYS A 288 -24.04 37.51 19.13
N ILE A 289 -22.86 37.08 18.64
CA ILE A 289 -21.68 36.93 19.49
C ILE A 289 -21.01 38.29 19.62
N VAL A 290 -20.96 38.86 20.82
CA VAL A 290 -20.43 40.21 21.07
C VAL A 290 -19.11 40.16 21.82
N ARG A 291 -18.09 40.86 21.32
CA ARG A 291 -16.75 40.92 21.93
C ARG A 291 -16.56 42.08 22.92
N GLY A 292 -17.41 43.10 22.85
CA GLY A 292 -17.28 44.35 23.59
C GLY A 292 -18.29 44.48 24.73
N VAL A 293 -19.49 44.97 24.42
CA VAL A 293 -20.52 45.32 25.41
C VAL A 293 -21.79 44.49 25.12
N PRO A 294 -22.02 43.38 25.83
CA PRO A 294 -23.17 42.51 25.55
C PRO A 294 -24.49 43.12 26.05
N GLU A 295 -25.54 43.01 25.23
CA GLU A 295 -26.93 43.29 25.60
C GLU A 295 -27.68 42.01 26.03
N SER A 296 -28.87 42.16 26.60
CA SER A 296 -29.69 41.04 27.06
C SER A 296 -30.15 40.16 25.90
N GLY A 297 -29.58 38.95 25.78
CA GLY A 297 -29.86 38.00 24.71
C GLY A 297 -28.67 37.74 23.79
N ASP A 298 -27.58 38.48 23.94
CA ASP A 298 -26.33 38.23 23.23
C ASP A 298 -25.60 36.98 23.73
N LEU A 299 -24.85 36.38 22.82
CA LEU A 299 -23.99 35.23 23.07
C LEU A 299 -22.58 35.75 23.39
N LEU A 300 -21.95 35.21 24.43
CA LEU A 300 -20.56 35.52 24.82
C LEU A 300 -19.59 34.47 24.29
#